data_AF-A0A849PUD5-F1
#
_entry.id   AF-A0A849PUD5-F1
#
_cell.length_a   1.000
_cell.length_b   1.000
_cell.length_c   1.000
_cell.angle_alpha   90.00
_cell.angle_beta   90.00
_cell.angle_gamma   90.00
#
_symmetry.space_group_name_H-M   'P 1'
#
loop_
_entity.id
_entity.type
_entity.pdbx_description
1 polymer ?
#
loop_
_entity_poly.entity_id
_entity_poly.type
_entity_poly.pdbx_seq_one_letter_code
_entity_poly.pdbx_strand_id
1 'polypeptide(L)'
;MALTRQEMQTIASEYNPDEIHVGFVGSHSALELGMAAKAHGMPTVVILEKGRDNVYRRNSHLYDKMIAVDSFKDILAPEFQEQLIEDNVVFVPNRSFSVYLKDLGAKNEYGPIENDFEVPMYGNRNMLRAEDRNDALGQYAILESAGIRTPEEFKTPETIDKLAIVKVQQAGNELERAFFYVTSPEEYDIESQKLLEKGIINESGLENARIEEYILGARFNANFHYYGIEDIFGDFDFVGLSDRRQVNLQGFLNLTAKEQLKLPEIPVKNEEIGHFGVTVRESKQELFYNAAEQLYNAQLLSEIYSPGMLGCAGIQGAIRYSPEDDKTLEFIVFDLSPRIPGDPAMGPTSPEMRNLTLKYGRHIDDPLDLTIMEIQRAVELGRLQEIVT
;
A
#
# COMPACT_ATOMS: atom_id res chain seq x y z
N MET A 1 -25.44 -3.91 -5.84
CA MET A 1 -24.94 -5.24 -5.42
C MET A 1 -23.45 -5.20 -5.67
N ALA A 2 -22.64 -5.88 -4.86
CA ALA A 2 -21.19 -5.91 -5.11
C ALA A 2 -20.92 -6.53 -6.48
N LEU A 3 -20.00 -5.92 -7.24
CA LEU A 3 -19.52 -6.50 -8.48
C LEU A 3 -18.85 -7.82 -8.14
N THR A 4 -19.24 -8.85 -8.85
CA THR A 4 -18.68 -10.18 -8.69
C THR A 4 -17.43 -10.29 -9.55
N ARG A 5 -16.45 -11.06 -9.07
CA ARG A 5 -15.28 -11.41 -9.89
C ARG A 5 -15.69 -12.02 -11.23
N GLN A 6 -16.76 -12.83 -11.25
CA GLN A 6 -17.26 -13.46 -12.47
C GLN A 6 -17.70 -12.44 -13.54
N GLU A 7 -18.27 -11.30 -13.16
CA GLU A 7 -18.61 -10.23 -14.10
C GLU A 7 -17.35 -9.66 -14.75
N MET A 8 -16.32 -9.33 -13.96
CA MET A 8 -15.06 -8.78 -14.48
C MET A 8 -14.28 -9.80 -15.32
N GLN A 9 -14.34 -11.08 -14.94
CA GLN A 9 -13.80 -12.19 -15.72
C GLN A 9 -14.48 -12.36 -17.07
N THR A 10 -15.80 -12.15 -17.13
CA THR A 10 -16.57 -12.24 -18.37
C THR A 10 -16.12 -11.12 -19.32
N ILE A 11 -16.07 -9.87 -18.83
CA ILE A 11 -15.61 -8.72 -19.62
C ILE A 11 -14.17 -8.95 -20.12
N ALA A 12 -13.25 -9.35 -19.24
CA ALA A 12 -11.86 -9.59 -19.61
C ALA A 12 -11.68 -10.72 -20.63
N SER A 13 -12.58 -11.72 -20.64
CA SER A 13 -12.54 -12.81 -21.62
C SER A 13 -13.00 -12.39 -23.03
N GLU A 14 -13.71 -11.27 -23.14
CA GLU A 14 -14.19 -10.70 -24.40
C GLU A 14 -13.19 -9.69 -25.01
N TYR A 15 -12.15 -9.31 -24.26
CA TYR A 15 -11.13 -8.39 -24.74
C TYR A 15 -10.35 -8.94 -25.93
N ASN A 16 -10.01 -8.06 -26.87
CA ASN A 16 -9.10 -8.35 -27.96
C ASN A 16 -7.66 -8.47 -27.42
N PRO A 17 -7.02 -9.66 -27.47
CA PRO A 17 -5.69 -9.88 -26.92
C PRO A 17 -4.61 -9.02 -27.60
N ASP A 18 -4.81 -8.60 -28.86
CA ASP A 18 -3.85 -7.79 -29.61
C ASP A 18 -3.94 -6.28 -29.28
N GLU A 19 -4.96 -5.85 -28.53
CA GLU A 19 -5.28 -4.43 -28.27
C GLU A 19 -5.40 -4.11 -26.77
N ILE A 20 -4.86 -4.96 -25.90
CA ILE A 20 -4.88 -4.73 -24.46
C ILE A 20 -4.11 -3.47 -24.08
N HIS A 21 -4.75 -2.60 -23.30
CA HIS A 21 -4.12 -1.42 -22.71
C HIS A 21 -4.01 -1.55 -21.19
N VAL A 22 -2.94 -0.99 -20.62
CA VAL A 22 -2.79 -0.86 -19.16
C VAL A 22 -3.27 0.51 -18.73
N GLY A 23 -4.37 0.54 -17.97
CA GLY A 23 -5.01 1.77 -17.52
C GLY A 23 -4.76 2.09 -16.05
N PHE A 24 -4.57 3.35 -15.71
CA PHE A 24 -4.35 3.75 -14.32
C PHE A 24 -4.60 5.25 -14.09
N VAL A 25 -4.87 5.60 -12.82
CA VAL A 25 -4.97 7.00 -12.38
C VAL A 25 -3.58 7.62 -12.25
N GLY A 26 -3.39 8.82 -12.79
CA GLY A 26 -2.16 9.60 -12.70
C GLY A 26 -1.92 10.18 -11.32
N SER A 27 -1.49 9.33 -10.38
CA SER A 27 -0.98 9.70 -9.06
C SER A 27 -0.22 8.52 -8.43
N HIS A 28 0.46 8.74 -7.31
CA HIS A 28 1.15 7.73 -6.48
C HIS A 28 2.30 6.94 -7.15
N SER A 29 2.00 6.09 -8.13
CA SER A 29 2.96 5.19 -8.80
C SER A 29 2.74 5.12 -10.33
N ALA A 30 2.08 6.13 -10.88
CA ALA A 30 1.70 6.17 -12.30
C ALA A 30 2.85 6.48 -13.27
N LEU A 31 3.96 7.05 -12.79
CA LEU A 31 5.17 7.20 -13.60
C LEU A 31 5.85 5.84 -13.76
N GLU A 32 6.01 5.12 -12.66
CA GLU A 32 6.64 3.80 -12.60
C GLU A 32 5.85 2.78 -13.42
N LEU A 33 4.51 2.80 -13.30
CA LEU A 33 3.65 1.95 -14.10
C LEU A 33 3.74 2.26 -15.60
N GLY A 34 3.82 3.54 -15.96
CA GLY A 34 4.06 3.96 -17.35
C GLY A 34 5.42 3.49 -17.87
N MET A 35 6.48 3.61 -17.05
CA MET A 35 7.83 3.12 -17.40
C MET A 35 7.82 1.61 -17.62
N ALA A 36 7.25 0.83 -16.70
CA ALA A 36 7.18 -0.63 -16.80
C ALA A 36 6.38 -1.08 -18.03
N ALA A 37 5.19 -0.50 -18.24
CA ALA A 37 4.36 -0.82 -19.40
C ALA A 37 5.09 -0.52 -20.73
N LYS A 38 5.76 0.63 -20.84
CA LYS A 38 6.55 0.98 -22.02
C LYS A 38 7.78 0.10 -22.22
N ALA A 39 8.50 -0.25 -21.17
CA ALA A 39 9.65 -1.15 -21.25
C ALA A 39 9.25 -2.53 -21.79
N HIS A 40 8.02 -2.95 -21.49
CA HIS A 40 7.43 -4.21 -21.96
C HIS A 40 6.63 -4.08 -23.26
N GLY A 41 6.48 -2.88 -23.83
CA GLY A 41 5.78 -2.64 -25.09
C GLY A 41 4.25 -2.71 -24.99
N MET A 42 3.67 -2.58 -23.79
CA MET A 42 2.22 -2.52 -23.61
C MET A 42 1.69 -1.09 -23.82
N PRO A 43 0.59 -0.93 -24.58
CA PRO A 43 -0.14 0.34 -24.65
C PRO A 43 -0.65 0.81 -23.28
N THR A 44 -0.71 2.11 -23.08
CA THR A 44 -0.98 2.75 -21.77
C THR A 44 -2.05 3.82 -21.83
N VAL A 45 -2.92 3.85 -20.82
CA VAL A 45 -3.94 4.89 -20.62
C VAL A 45 -3.77 5.50 -19.23
N VAL A 46 -3.43 6.79 -19.18
CA VAL A 46 -3.38 7.53 -17.91
C VAL A 46 -4.57 8.47 -17.77
N ILE A 47 -5.24 8.40 -16.63
CA ILE A 47 -6.40 9.22 -16.29
C ILE A 47 -5.95 10.34 -15.36
N LEU A 48 -6.19 11.59 -15.71
CA LEU A 48 -5.62 12.77 -15.08
C LEU A 48 -6.71 13.73 -14.61
N GLU A 49 -6.69 14.08 -13.32
CA GLU A 49 -7.51 15.18 -12.80
C GLU A 49 -6.94 16.52 -13.28
N LYS A 50 -7.81 17.38 -13.82
CA LYS A 50 -7.42 18.71 -14.32
C LYS A 50 -6.70 19.51 -13.23
N GLY A 51 -5.54 20.08 -13.58
CA GLY A 51 -4.70 20.84 -12.65
C GLY A 51 -3.63 20.01 -11.94
N ARG A 52 -3.67 18.67 -12.02
CA ARG A 52 -2.66 17.75 -11.48
C ARG A 52 -1.84 17.04 -12.56
N ASP A 53 -1.93 17.51 -13.79
CA ASP A 53 -1.43 16.83 -15.00
C ASP A 53 -0.02 17.26 -15.43
N ASN A 54 0.54 18.31 -14.82
CA ASN A 54 1.83 18.88 -15.21
C ASN A 54 3.01 17.90 -15.21
N VAL A 55 3.08 16.97 -14.25
CA VAL A 55 4.15 15.95 -14.20
C VAL A 55 3.98 14.92 -15.31
N TYR A 56 2.75 14.53 -15.60
CA TYR A 56 2.42 13.54 -16.63
C TYR A 56 2.63 14.10 -18.04
N ARG A 57 2.26 15.37 -18.27
CA ARG A 57 2.54 16.04 -19.55
C ARG A 57 4.03 16.15 -19.85
N ARG A 58 4.88 16.33 -18.83
CA ARG A 58 6.35 16.34 -19.00
C ARG A 58 6.90 14.95 -19.32
N ASN A 59 6.19 13.90 -18.92
CA ASN A 59 6.53 12.50 -19.17
C ASN A 59 5.57 11.84 -20.16
N SER A 60 5.04 12.60 -21.14
CA SER A 60 4.00 12.11 -22.05
C SER A 60 4.42 10.92 -22.91
N HIS A 61 5.73 10.68 -23.07
CA HIS A 61 6.27 9.52 -23.76
C HIS A 61 5.97 8.19 -23.04
N LEU A 62 5.56 8.23 -21.77
CA LEU A 62 5.12 7.08 -21.00
C LEU A 62 3.67 6.67 -21.29
N TYR A 63 2.90 7.48 -22.02
CA TYR A 63 1.45 7.34 -22.15
C TYR A 63 1.01 7.37 -23.62
N ASP A 64 0.26 6.35 -24.06
CA ASP A 64 -0.34 6.33 -25.41
C ASP A 64 -1.61 7.16 -25.47
N LYS A 65 -2.43 7.07 -24.41
CA LYS A 65 -3.63 7.88 -24.21
C LYS A 65 -3.53 8.61 -22.88
N MET A 66 -3.79 9.92 -22.90
CA MET A 66 -3.91 10.75 -21.71
C MET A 66 -5.34 11.31 -21.67
N ILE A 67 -6.14 10.87 -20.69
CA ILE A 67 -7.54 11.25 -20.57
C ILE A 67 -7.68 12.22 -19.39
N ALA A 68 -8.23 13.40 -19.63
CA ALA A 68 -8.43 14.40 -18.58
C ALA A 68 -9.86 14.36 -18.06
N VAL A 69 -10.02 14.31 -16.73
CA VAL A 69 -11.29 14.35 -16.00
C VAL A 69 -11.36 15.58 -15.09
N ASP A 70 -12.56 16.06 -14.77
CA ASP A 70 -12.71 17.20 -13.85
C ASP A 70 -12.41 16.78 -12.41
N SER A 71 -12.82 15.57 -12.05
CA SER A 71 -12.40 14.89 -10.83
C SER A 71 -12.10 13.42 -11.10
N PHE A 72 -11.19 12.80 -10.34
CA PHE A 72 -11.01 11.33 -10.41
C PHE A 72 -12.30 10.52 -10.20
N LYS A 73 -13.28 11.13 -9.54
CA LYS A 73 -14.63 10.62 -9.31
C LYS A 73 -15.40 10.33 -10.61
N ASP A 74 -15.09 11.06 -11.67
CA ASP A 74 -15.73 10.93 -12.98
C ASP A 74 -15.40 9.59 -13.65
N ILE A 75 -14.39 8.86 -13.16
CA ILE A 75 -14.06 7.51 -13.64
C ILE A 75 -15.20 6.50 -13.40
N LEU A 76 -16.11 6.81 -12.48
CA LEU A 76 -17.28 5.99 -12.17
C LEU A 76 -18.47 6.26 -13.11
N ALA A 77 -18.37 7.24 -14.01
CA ALA A 77 -19.43 7.51 -14.97
C ALA A 77 -19.57 6.33 -15.95
N PRO A 78 -20.77 5.76 -16.16
CA PRO A 78 -20.95 4.58 -17.01
C PRO A 78 -20.36 4.74 -18.42
N GLU A 79 -20.55 5.90 -19.04
CA GLU A 79 -20.01 6.22 -20.36
C GLU A 79 -18.47 6.24 -20.40
N PHE A 80 -17.83 6.62 -19.29
CA PHE A 80 -16.39 6.62 -19.17
C PHE A 80 -15.85 5.20 -19.07
N GLN A 81 -16.54 4.36 -18.30
CA GLN A 81 -16.18 2.96 -18.11
C GLN A 81 -16.41 2.14 -19.37
N GLU A 82 -17.51 2.37 -20.09
CA GLU A 82 -17.78 1.78 -21.40
C GLU A 82 -16.63 2.08 -22.37
N GLN A 83 -16.15 3.32 -22.40
CA GLN A 83 -15.00 3.69 -23.22
C GLN A 83 -13.70 2.94 -22.83
N LEU A 84 -13.45 2.71 -21.54
CA LEU A 84 -12.29 1.93 -21.08
C LEU A 84 -12.42 0.45 -21.46
N ILE A 85 -13.63 -0.12 -21.37
CA ILE A 85 -13.93 -1.50 -21.74
C ILE A 85 -13.77 -1.70 -23.26
N GLU A 86 -14.32 -0.78 -24.07
CA GLU A 86 -14.14 -0.80 -25.54
C GLU A 86 -12.67 -0.67 -25.96
N ASP A 87 -11.87 0.04 -25.16
CA ASP A 87 -10.42 0.18 -25.35
C ASP A 87 -9.61 -1.03 -24.82
N ASN A 88 -10.27 -2.10 -24.35
CA ASN A 88 -9.65 -3.30 -23.78
C ASN A 88 -8.69 -2.97 -22.61
N VAL A 89 -9.09 -2.02 -21.75
CA VAL A 89 -8.27 -1.56 -20.64
C VAL A 89 -8.31 -2.57 -19.48
N VAL A 90 -7.13 -3.05 -19.10
CA VAL A 90 -6.90 -3.71 -17.80
C VAL A 90 -6.42 -2.64 -16.83
N PHE A 91 -7.24 -2.35 -15.83
CA PHE A 91 -6.95 -1.29 -14.86
C PHE A 91 -5.99 -1.79 -13.77
N VAL A 92 -4.94 -1.04 -13.46
CA VAL A 92 -4.01 -1.36 -12.37
C VAL A 92 -4.18 -0.31 -11.25
N PRO A 93 -4.67 -0.71 -10.07
CA PRO A 93 -4.96 0.24 -9.00
C PRO A 93 -3.68 0.73 -8.31
N ASN A 94 -3.67 2.01 -7.99
CA ASN A 94 -2.70 2.60 -7.06
C ASN A 94 -3.43 3.23 -5.87
N ARG A 95 -2.71 3.65 -4.83
CA ARG A 95 -3.33 4.20 -3.61
C ARG A 95 -4.26 5.38 -3.88
N SER A 96 -3.95 6.20 -4.88
CA SER A 96 -4.76 7.37 -5.19
C SER A 96 -6.12 6.99 -5.76
N PHE A 97 -6.19 5.94 -6.57
CA PHE A 97 -7.48 5.38 -7.01
C PHE A 97 -8.36 5.03 -5.80
N SER A 98 -7.80 4.31 -4.81
CA SER A 98 -8.53 3.97 -3.58
C SER A 98 -8.97 5.21 -2.78
N VAL A 99 -8.05 6.14 -2.53
CA VAL A 99 -8.30 7.33 -1.67
C VAL A 99 -9.29 8.31 -2.30
N TYR A 100 -9.23 8.55 -3.61
CA TYR A 100 -10.11 9.54 -4.23
C TYR A 100 -11.54 9.03 -4.43
N LEU A 101 -11.74 7.71 -4.41
CA LEU A 101 -13.05 7.08 -4.59
C LEU A 101 -13.69 6.61 -3.27
N LYS A 102 -12.92 6.36 -2.20
CA LYS A 102 -13.47 5.81 -0.94
C LYS A 102 -14.47 6.72 -0.19
N ASP A 103 -14.54 8.02 -0.48
CA ASP A 103 -15.42 8.95 0.27
C ASP A 103 -16.63 9.41 -0.56
N LEU A 104 -17.05 8.58 -1.53
CA LEU A 104 -18.18 8.86 -2.42
C LEU A 104 -19.45 8.06 -2.13
N GLY A 105 -19.35 6.99 -1.33
CA GLY A 105 -20.48 6.13 -0.99
C GLY A 105 -21.21 6.61 0.27
N ALA A 106 -22.55 6.61 0.24
CA ALA A 106 -23.38 7.00 1.39
C ALA A 106 -23.48 5.93 2.51
N LYS A 107 -22.88 4.74 2.33
CA LYS A 107 -23.06 3.57 3.23
C LYS A 107 -21.84 2.65 3.43
N ASN A 108 -20.85 2.69 2.54
CA ASN A 108 -19.60 1.90 2.59
C ASN A 108 -18.52 2.76 1.91
N GLU A 109 -17.40 3.04 2.58
CA GLU A 109 -16.33 3.88 2.04
C GLU A 109 -15.84 3.30 0.69
N TYR A 110 -15.54 2.01 0.62
CA TYR A 110 -15.03 1.40 -0.63
C TYR A 110 -16.12 0.98 -1.61
N GLY A 111 -17.39 1.30 -1.29
CA GLY A 111 -18.56 0.98 -2.10
C GLY A 111 -18.40 1.35 -3.59
N PRO A 112 -17.93 2.56 -3.94
CA PRO A 112 -17.77 2.96 -5.33
C PRO A 112 -16.80 2.07 -6.14
N ILE A 113 -15.74 1.56 -5.51
CA ILE A 113 -14.79 0.66 -6.17
C ILE A 113 -15.35 -0.77 -6.24
N GLU A 114 -15.93 -1.24 -5.14
CA GLU A 114 -16.47 -2.60 -5.01
C GLU A 114 -17.76 -2.82 -5.83
N ASN A 115 -18.53 -1.77 -6.12
CA ASN A 115 -19.88 -1.88 -6.70
C ASN A 115 -20.05 -1.12 -8.01
N ASP A 116 -19.30 -0.04 -8.26
CA ASP A 116 -19.63 0.89 -9.35
C ASP A 116 -18.53 0.99 -10.44
N PHE A 117 -17.35 0.39 -10.24
CA PHE A 117 -16.23 0.43 -11.21
C PHE A 117 -16.11 -0.86 -12.05
N GLU A 118 -16.93 -1.03 -13.08
CA GLU A 118 -17.11 -2.22 -13.91
C GLU A 118 -15.98 -2.51 -14.93
N VAL A 119 -14.79 -1.93 -14.76
CA VAL A 119 -13.62 -2.21 -15.61
C VAL A 119 -12.78 -3.34 -14.98
N PRO A 120 -12.36 -4.37 -15.75
CA PRO A 120 -11.44 -5.41 -15.28
C PRO A 120 -10.20 -4.83 -14.62
N MET A 121 -10.00 -5.15 -13.34
CA MET A 121 -8.90 -4.62 -12.55
C MET A 121 -7.90 -5.71 -12.21
N TYR A 122 -6.64 -5.54 -12.60
CA TYR A 122 -5.55 -6.40 -12.17
C TYR A 122 -5.38 -6.35 -10.65
N GLY A 123 -5.25 -7.52 -10.03
CA GLY A 123 -5.18 -7.65 -8.58
C GLY A 123 -6.54 -7.98 -7.97
N ASN A 124 -6.65 -7.77 -6.66
CA ASN A 124 -7.87 -8.06 -5.90
C ASN A 124 -8.56 -6.78 -5.41
N ARG A 125 -9.68 -6.45 -6.04
CA ARG A 125 -10.54 -5.30 -5.76
C ARG A 125 -10.95 -5.18 -4.32
N ASN A 126 -11.41 -6.28 -3.73
CA ASN A 126 -11.94 -6.29 -2.39
C ASN A 126 -10.83 -6.04 -1.35
N MET A 127 -9.58 -6.36 -1.69
CA MET A 127 -8.44 -6.13 -0.80
C MET A 127 -8.09 -4.66 -0.64
N LEU A 128 -8.51 -3.77 -1.56
CA LEU A 128 -8.24 -2.33 -1.42
C LEU A 128 -8.88 -1.75 -0.15
N ARG A 129 -10.03 -2.30 0.29
CA ARG A 129 -10.69 -1.93 1.54
C ARG A 129 -9.86 -2.26 2.78
N ALA A 130 -8.97 -3.26 2.71
CA ALA A 130 -8.14 -3.66 3.85
C ALA A 130 -7.19 -2.56 4.34
N GLU A 131 -6.94 -1.53 3.51
CA GLU A 131 -6.17 -0.35 3.90
C GLU A 131 -6.94 0.60 4.83
N ASP A 132 -8.26 0.44 4.94
CA ASP A 132 -9.04 1.09 5.99
C ASP A 132 -8.69 0.51 7.35
N ARG A 133 -8.20 1.39 8.23
CA ARG A 133 -7.77 1.01 9.58
C ARG A 133 -8.94 0.85 10.54
N ASN A 134 -10.14 1.33 10.17
CA ASN A 134 -11.35 1.26 10.99
C ASN A 134 -12.25 0.09 10.59
N ASP A 135 -11.97 -0.58 9.46
CA ASP A 135 -12.71 -1.76 9.03
C ASP A 135 -12.39 -2.97 9.93
N ALA A 136 -13.44 -3.62 10.43
CA ALA A 136 -13.32 -4.83 11.26
C ALA A 136 -12.68 -6.01 10.52
N LEU A 137 -12.74 -6.02 9.19
CA LEU A 137 -12.08 -6.98 8.30
C LEU A 137 -10.85 -6.36 7.60
N GLY A 138 -10.36 -5.22 8.11
CA GLY A 138 -9.20 -4.52 7.59
C GLY A 138 -7.88 -5.24 7.84
N GLN A 139 -6.77 -4.54 7.63
CA GLN A 139 -5.42 -5.12 7.72
C GLN A 139 -5.13 -5.88 9.01
N TYR A 140 -5.61 -5.41 10.17
CA TYR A 140 -5.31 -6.07 11.45
C TYR A 140 -5.96 -7.44 11.55
N ALA A 141 -7.20 -7.58 11.06
CA ALA A 141 -7.88 -8.87 10.99
C ALA A 141 -7.16 -9.84 10.05
N ILE A 142 -6.67 -9.34 8.91
CA ILE A 142 -5.89 -10.14 7.95
C ILE A 142 -4.59 -10.61 8.61
N LEU A 143 -3.81 -9.70 9.21
CA LEU A 143 -2.55 -10.02 9.89
C LEU A 143 -2.77 -10.99 11.06
N GLU A 144 -3.85 -10.82 11.84
CA GLU A 144 -4.24 -11.75 12.90
C GLU A 144 -4.57 -13.14 12.34
N SER A 145 -5.38 -13.22 11.28
CA SER A 145 -5.74 -14.49 10.62
C SER A 145 -4.54 -15.19 9.97
N ALA A 146 -3.49 -14.43 9.64
CA ALA A 146 -2.21 -14.93 9.14
C ALA A 146 -1.27 -15.44 10.25
N GLY A 147 -1.56 -15.12 11.52
CA GLY A 147 -0.63 -15.35 12.63
C GLY A 147 0.62 -14.46 12.57
N ILE A 148 0.54 -13.31 11.89
CA ILE A 148 1.63 -12.34 11.79
C ILE A 148 1.65 -11.49 13.07
N ARG A 149 2.84 -11.32 13.65
CA ARG A 149 3.02 -10.52 14.86
C ARG A 149 2.84 -9.03 14.56
N THR A 150 1.95 -8.39 15.30
CA THR A 150 1.69 -6.95 15.26
C THR A 150 2.01 -6.31 16.63
N PRO A 151 2.14 -4.97 16.71
CA PRO A 151 2.28 -4.30 18.00
C PRO A 151 1.11 -4.62 18.92
N GLU A 152 1.40 -4.86 20.20
CA GLU A 152 0.37 -5.08 21.21
C GLU A 152 -0.50 -3.83 21.35
N GLU A 153 -1.82 -4.00 21.36
CA GLU A 153 -2.77 -2.91 21.56
C GLU A 153 -3.14 -2.79 23.05
N PHE A 154 -2.97 -1.59 23.60
CA PHE A 154 -3.43 -1.24 24.93
C PHE A 154 -4.89 -0.79 24.84
N LYS A 155 -5.80 -1.59 25.39
CA LYS A 155 -7.25 -1.31 25.32
C LYS A 155 -7.64 -0.02 26.05
N THR A 156 -6.91 0.34 27.09
CA THR A 156 -7.14 1.57 27.84
C THR A 156 -5.81 2.17 28.31
N PRO A 157 -5.74 3.50 28.55
CA PRO A 157 -4.54 4.16 29.04
C PRO A 157 -3.99 3.56 30.34
N GLU A 158 -4.85 3.03 31.21
CA GLU A 158 -4.47 2.43 32.49
C GLU A 158 -3.66 1.13 32.33
N THR A 159 -3.73 0.51 31.14
CA THR A 159 -3.01 -0.73 30.84
C THR A 159 -1.60 -0.50 30.31
N ILE A 160 -1.18 0.76 30.10
CA ILE A 160 0.16 1.09 29.60
C ILE A 160 1.21 0.68 30.63
N ASP A 161 2.07 -0.27 30.27
CA ASP A 161 3.14 -0.81 31.13
C ASP A 161 4.54 -0.79 30.45
N LYS A 162 4.62 -0.29 29.21
CA LYS A 162 5.84 -0.15 28.41
C LYS A 162 5.73 1.04 27.46
N LEU A 163 6.79 1.31 26.70
CA LEU A 163 6.79 2.40 25.71
C LEU A 163 5.70 2.17 24.66
N ALA A 164 4.77 3.10 24.59
CA ALA A 164 3.63 3.10 23.69
C ALA A 164 3.63 4.33 22.79
N ILE A 165 3.08 4.17 21.60
CA ILE A 165 2.71 5.25 20.70
C ILE A 165 1.19 5.43 20.72
N VAL A 166 0.75 6.64 21.01
CA VAL A 166 -0.66 7.02 20.94
C VAL A 166 -0.90 7.71 19.61
N LYS A 167 -1.83 7.17 18.83
CA LYS A 167 -2.22 7.65 17.51
C LYS A 167 -3.59 8.32 17.62
N VAL A 168 -3.64 9.65 17.55
CA VAL A 168 -4.86 10.44 17.71
C VAL A 168 -5.17 11.20 16.43
N GLN A 169 -6.45 11.29 16.05
CA GLN A 169 -6.86 12.16 14.95
C GLN A 169 -6.64 13.64 15.32
N GLN A 170 -6.03 14.44 14.43
CA GLN A 170 -5.88 15.88 14.69
C GLN A 170 -7.23 16.60 14.67
N ALA A 171 -7.37 17.64 15.49
CA ALA A 171 -8.53 18.50 15.49
C ALA A 171 -8.64 19.27 14.15
N GLY A 172 -9.75 19.07 13.44
CA GLY A 172 -10.03 19.79 12.19
C GLY A 172 -9.26 19.31 10.96
N ASN A 173 -8.51 18.21 11.05
CA ASN A 173 -7.87 17.57 9.90
C ASN A 173 -8.05 16.05 9.98
N GLU A 174 -9.00 15.53 9.19
CA GLU A 174 -9.33 14.10 9.12
C GLU A 174 -8.23 13.25 8.45
N LEU A 175 -7.27 13.88 7.78
CA LEU A 175 -6.17 13.20 7.07
C LEU A 175 -4.89 13.11 7.90
N GLU A 176 -4.68 14.00 8.89
CA GLU A 176 -3.48 14.02 9.72
C GLU A 176 -3.73 13.45 11.12
N ARG A 177 -2.77 12.67 11.62
CA ARG A 177 -2.74 12.18 13.00
C ARG A 177 -1.68 12.92 13.81
N ALA A 178 -2.00 13.17 15.06
CA ALA A 178 -1.03 13.52 16.09
C ALA A 178 -0.48 12.21 16.69
N PHE A 179 0.82 12.21 16.98
CA PHE A 179 1.50 11.11 17.62
C PHE A 179 2.18 11.63 18.88
N PHE A 180 2.03 10.92 19.98
CA PHE A 180 2.84 11.13 21.18
C PHE A 180 3.23 9.80 21.80
N TYR A 181 4.26 9.83 22.63
CA TYR A 181 4.90 8.63 23.17
C TYR A 181 4.88 8.69 24.68
N VAL A 182 4.52 7.57 25.30
CA VAL A 182 4.32 7.47 26.74
C VAL A 182 4.79 6.11 27.24
N THR A 183 5.18 6.06 28.51
CA THR A 183 5.63 4.81 29.16
C THR A 183 4.76 4.42 30.35
N SER A 184 3.78 5.25 30.73
CA SER A 184 2.88 5.00 31.86
C SER A 184 1.53 5.72 31.69
N PRO A 185 0.50 5.35 32.48
CA PRO A 185 -0.78 6.05 32.48
C PRO A 185 -0.67 7.53 32.89
N GLU A 186 0.23 7.85 33.84
CA GLU A 186 0.45 9.24 34.29
C GLU A 186 1.01 10.13 33.17
N GLU A 187 1.97 9.61 32.40
CA GLU A 187 2.49 10.34 31.23
C GLU A 187 1.42 10.53 30.15
N TYR A 188 0.54 9.55 29.96
CA TYR A 188 -0.60 9.67 29.05
C TYR A 188 -1.51 10.82 29.44
N ASP A 189 -1.90 10.92 30.71
CA ASP A 189 -2.77 12.00 31.19
C ASP A 189 -2.11 13.36 30.99
N ILE A 190 -0.82 13.48 31.32
CA ILE A 190 -0.07 14.74 31.18
C ILE A 190 0.02 15.18 29.70
N GLU A 191 0.43 14.28 28.80
CA GLU A 191 0.63 14.63 27.39
C GLU A 191 -0.69 14.86 26.64
N SER A 192 -1.71 14.05 26.92
CA SER A 192 -3.04 14.22 26.31
C SER A 192 -3.66 15.57 26.69
N GLN A 193 -3.60 15.97 27.97
CA GLN A 193 -4.09 17.27 28.42
C GLN A 193 -3.35 18.44 27.76
N LYS A 194 -2.02 18.36 27.64
CA LYS A 194 -1.23 19.39 26.92
C LYS A 194 -1.69 19.55 25.47
N LEU A 195 -1.94 18.44 24.77
CA LEU A 195 -2.38 18.47 23.36
C LEU A 195 -3.82 18.98 23.21
N LEU A 196 -4.71 18.66 24.15
CA LEU A 196 -6.08 19.19 24.24
C LEU A 196 -6.07 20.71 24.47
N GLU A 197 -5.29 21.19 25.44
CA GLU A 197 -5.14 22.63 25.74
C GLU A 197 -4.58 23.42 24.54
N LYS A 198 -3.68 22.80 23.76
CA LYS A 198 -3.13 23.37 22.51
C LYS A 198 -4.10 23.29 21.34
N GLY A 199 -5.23 22.60 21.47
CA GLY A 199 -6.19 22.39 20.38
C GLY A 199 -5.64 21.54 19.23
N ILE A 200 -4.58 20.75 19.46
CA ILE A 200 -4.00 19.85 18.46
C ILE A 200 -4.90 18.63 18.27
N ILE A 201 -5.52 18.17 19.35
CA ILE A 201 -6.49 17.07 19.39
C ILE A 201 -7.77 17.53 20.10
N ASN A 202 -8.84 16.76 19.98
CA ASN A 202 -10.09 16.97 20.71
C ASN A 202 -10.47 15.71 21.50
N GLU A 203 -11.43 15.84 22.43
CA GLU A 203 -11.86 14.74 23.30
C GLU A 203 -12.33 13.51 22.50
N SER A 204 -13.14 13.72 21.46
CA SER A 204 -13.64 12.62 20.62
C SER A 204 -12.51 11.88 19.89
N GLY A 205 -11.49 12.60 19.41
CA GLY A 205 -10.32 12.00 18.77
C GLY A 205 -9.49 11.19 19.77
N LEU A 206 -9.37 11.69 21.01
CA LEU A 206 -8.64 11.01 22.09
C LEU A 206 -9.39 9.76 22.58
N GLU A 207 -10.71 9.79 22.69
CA GLU A 207 -11.54 8.62 23.04
C GLU A 207 -11.40 7.49 22.01
N ASN A 208 -11.23 7.84 20.74
CA ASN A 208 -11.01 6.90 19.65
C ASN A 208 -9.52 6.67 19.34
N ALA A 209 -8.62 7.16 20.20
CA ALA A 209 -7.20 7.03 19.98
C ALA A 209 -6.77 5.57 20.08
N ARG A 210 -5.87 5.17 19.20
CA ARG A 210 -5.26 3.85 19.27
C ARG A 210 -3.94 3.93 20.03
N ILE A 211 -3.79 3.06 21.03
CA ILE A 211 -2.60 2.98 21.87
C ILE A 211 -1.92 1.66 21.56
N GLU A 212 -0.72 1.71 20.99
CA GLU A 212 0.02 0.52 20.56
C GLU A 212 1.41 0.50 21.19
N GLU A 213 1.95 -0.68 21.40
CA GLU A 213 3.36 -0.88 21.71
C GLU A 213 4.23 -0.16 20.68
N TYR A 214 5.16 0.67 21.16
CA TYR A 214 6.16 1.25 20.29
C TYR A 214 7.27 0.24 20.03
N ILE A 215 7.39 -0.19 18.77
CA ILE A 215 8.43 -1.13 18.36
C ILE A 215 9.76 -0.39 18.19
N LEU A 216 10.61 -0.49 19.19
CA LEU A 216 11.98 0.02 19.14
C LEU A 216 12.86 -0.91 18.27
N GLY A 217 12.82 -0.70 16.95
CA GLY A 217 13.53 -1.54 15.99
C GLY A 217 13.89 -0.82 14.69
N ALA A 218 14.69 -1.49 13.86
CA ALA A 218 15.00 -0.99 12.52
C ALA A 218 13.80 -1.22 11.59
N ARG A 219 13.29 -0.16 10.96
CA ARG A 219 12.11 -0.23 10.08
C ARG A 219 12.45 -0.80 8.72
N PHE A 220 11.53 -1.59 8.19
CA PHE A 220 11.60 -2.13 6.84
C PHE A 220 10.20 -2.16 6.23
N ASN A 221 10.08 -1.68 5.00
CA ASN A 221 8.97 -1.98 4.11
C ASN A 221 9.41 -3.16 3.25
N ALA A 222 8.91 -4.35 3.55
CA ALA A 222 9.20 -5.56 2.78
C ALA A 222 8.19 -5.70 1.64
N ASN A 223 8.68 -5.65 0.41
CA ASN A 223 7.83 -5.61 -0.77
C ASN A 223 7.87 -6.96 -1.50
N PHE A 224 6.70 -7.41 -1.91
CA PHE A 224 6.46 -8.69 -2.57
C PHE A 224 5.55 -8.50 -3.78
N HIS A 225 5.51 -9.52 -4.64
CA HIS A 225 4.57 -9.62 -5.74
C HIS A 225 3.93 -11.01 -5.75
N TYR A 226 2.61 -11.08 -5.57
CA TYR A 226 1.83 -12.31 -5.56
C TYR A 226 1.21 -12.54 -6.94
N TYR A 227 1.20 -13.77 -7.43
CA TYR A 227 0.75 -14.08 -8.79
C TYR A 227 -0.60 -14.77 -8.80
N GLY A 228 -1.42 -14.48 -9.81
CA GLY A 228 -2.65 -15.23 -10.09
C GLY A 228 -2.43 -16.42 -11.01
N ILE A 229 -1.31 -16.45 -11.76
CA ILE A 229 -0.89 -17.59 -12.61
C ILE A 229 0.19 -18.40 -11.89
N GLU A 230 -0.19 -19.03 -10.78
CA GLU A 230 0.73 -19.73 -9.87
C GLU A 230 1.50 -20.89 -10.55
N ASP A 231 0.91 -21.57 -11.53
CA ASP A 231 1.57 -22.69 -12.24
C ASP A 231 2.78 -22.26 -13.08
N ILE A 232 2.94 -20.95 -13.32
CA ILE A 232 4.07 -20.37 -14.06
C ILE A 232 5.01 -19.60 -13.13
N PHE A 233 4.45 -18.76 -12.25
CA PHE A 233 5.24 -17.81 -11.46
C PHE A 233 5.53 -18.29 -10.02
N GLY A 234 4.77 -19.27 -9.53
CA GLY A 234 4.72 -19.66 -8.12
C GLY A 234 3.82 -18.75 -7.29
N ASP A 235 3.88 -18.87 -5.97
CA ASP A 235 3.02 -18.14 -5.04
C ASP A 235 3.33 -16.64 -5.03
N PHE A 236 4.61 -16.28 -4.83
CA PHE A 236 5.05 -14.90 -4.77
C PHE A 236 6.56 -14.75 -5.02
N ASP A 237 6.97 -13.50 -5.26
CA ASP A 237 8.38 -13.07 -5.29
C ASP A 237 8.68 -11.98 -4.26
N PHE A 238 9.89 -12.05 -3.72
CA PHE A 238 10.47 -10.97 -2.95
C PHE A 238 11.07 -9.91 -3.90
N VAL A 239 10.59 -8.68 -3.78
CA VAL A 239 10.98 -7.55 -4.62
C VAL A 239 12.07 -6.71 -3.94
N GLY A 240 12.14 -6.75 -2.62
CA GLY A 240 13.18 -6.13 -1.80
C GLY A 240 12.64 -5.22 -0.71
N LEU A 241 13.51 -4.39 -0.15
CA LEU A 241 13.22 -3.58 1.04
C LEU A 241 13.46 -2.09 0.82
N SER A 242 12.68 -1.29 1.53
CA SER A 242 12.87 0.16 1.61
C SER A 242 12.51 0.74 2.97
N ASP A 243 12.76 2.05 3.13
CA ASP A 243 12.21 2.87 4.21
C ASP A 243 11.81 4.25 3.67
N ARG A 244 11.09 5.01 4.48
CA ARG A 244 10.45 6.29 4.14
C ARG A 244 11.35 7.48 4.46
N ARG A 245 11.37 8.47 3.57
CA ARG A 245 11.88 9.83 3.83
C ARG A 245 10.76 10.71 4.35
N GLN A 246 10.92 11.21 5.56
CA GLN A 246 9.90 12.01 6.25
C GLN A 246 10.38 13.45 6.47
N VAL A 247 9.48 14.42 6.32
CA VAL A 247 9.77 15.87 6.18
C VAL A 247 10.77 16.39 7.23
N ASN A 248 10.41 16.34 8.51
CA ASN A 248 11.23 16.95 9.57
C ASN A 248 11.90 15.92 10.49
N LEU A 249 11.41 14.67 10.54
CA LEU A 249 12.01 13.61 11.35
C LEU A 249 13.49 13.41 11.01
N GLN A 250 13.83 13.31 9.71
CA GLN A 250 15.21 13.13 9.29
C GLN A 250 16.09 14.34 9.69
N GLY A 251 15.52 15.55 9.67
CA GLY A 251 16.18 16.76 10.15
C GLY A 251 16.54 16.67 11.63
N PHE A 252 15.61 16.22 12.47
CA PHE A 252 15.88 15.98 13.89
C PHE A 252 16.96 14.92 14.11
N LEU A 253 16.89 13.80 13.40
CA LEU A 253 17.85 12.69 13.53
C LEU A 253 19.30 13.08 13.15
N ASN A 254 19.47 14.14 12.35
CA ASN A 254 20.79 14.67 11.99
C ASN A 254 21.38 15.61 13.07
N LEU A 255 20.58 16.01 14.07
CA LEU A 255 21.01 16.86 15.17
C LEU A 255 21.39 16.01 16.39
N THR A 256 22.44 16.41 17.10
CA THR A 256 22.74 15.84 18.42
C THR A 256 21.64 16.21 19.42
N ALA A 257 21.44 15.42 20.47
CA ALA A 257 20.46 15.70 21.51
C ALA A 257 20.60 17.13 22.10
N LYS A 258 21.83 17.62 22.28
CA LYS A 258 22.09 18.98 22.78
C LYS A 258 21.55 20.07 21.86
N GLU A 259 21.62 19.87 20.54
CA GLU A 259 21.08 20.84 19.58
C GLU A 259 19.56 20.74 19.47
N GLN A 260 19.00 19.52 19.54
CA GLN A 260 17.54 19.31 19.56
C GLN A 260 16.90 20.04 20.75
N LEU A 261 17.50 19.98 21.94
CA LEU A 261 17.00 20.66 23.15
C LEU A 261 17.02 22.20 23.08
N LYS A 262 17.72 22.81 22.11
CA LYS A 262 17.72 24.27 21.90
C LYS A 262 16.63 24.73 20.94
N LEU A 263 16.05 23.82 20.18
CA LEU A 263 15.01 24.17 19.23
C LEU A 263 13.77 24.65 19.99
N PRO A 264 12.98 25.57 19.41
CA PRO A 264 11.63 25.79 19.90
C PRO A 264 10.83 24.49 19.79
N GLU A 265 9.67 24.43 20.43
CA GLU A 265 8.78 23.28 20.31
C GLU A 265 8.30 23.16 18.86
N ILE A 266 8.93 22.27 18.10
CA ILE A 266 8.60 21.94 16.71
C ILE A 266 8.01 20.54 16.72
N PRO A 267 6.74 20.35 16.32
CA PRO A 267 6.14 19.03 16.29
C PRO A 267 6.85 18.14 15.27
N VAL A 268 7.17 16.91 15.67
CA VAL A 268 7.66 15.90 14.73
C VAL A 268 6.50 15.49 13.82
N LYS A 269 6.68 15.69 12.52
CA LYS A 269 5.73 15.29 11.48
C LYS A 269 6.33 14.16 10.67
N ASN A 270 5.54 13.09 10.55
CA ASN A 270 5.89 11.87 9.83
C ASN A 270 5.41 11.88 8.38
N GLU A 271 5.07 13.05 7.83
CA GLU A 271 4.66 13.23 6.44
C GLU A 271 5.74 12.67 5.50
N GLU A 272 5.32 11.78 4.61
CA GLU A 272 6.17 11.07 3.68
C GLU A 272 6.36 11.89 2.41
N ILE A 273 7.62 12.13 2.05
CA ILE A 273 8.00 12.91 0.85
C ILE A 273 8.89 12.13 -0.11
N GLY A 274 9.21 10.87 0.21
CA GLY A 274 10.01 10.01 -0.63
C GLY A 274 10.39 8.72 0.06
N HIS A 275 11.26 7.95 -0.60
CA HIS A 275 11.69 6.64 -0.15
C HIS A 275 13.19 6.44 -0.40
N PHE A 276 13.78 5.43 0.22
CA PHE A 276 15.12 4.96 -0.10
C PHE A 276 15.17 3.45 0.06
N GLY A 277 15.86 2.77 -0.87
CA GLY A 277 16.10 1.34 -0.76
C GLY A 277 17.02 1.03 0.41
N VAL A 278 16.77 -0.11 1.04
CA VAL A 278 17.62 -0.66 2.10
C VAL A 278 17.89 -2.13 1.83
N THR A 279 18.97 -2.64 2.42
CA THR A 279 19.25 -4.07 2.44
C THR A 279 19.20 -4.57 3.87
N VAL A 280 19.00 -5.87 4.01
CA VAL A 280 19.09 -6.57 5.29
C VAL A 280 20.27 -7.55 5.22
N ARG A 281 20.79 -7.97 6.37
CA ARG A 281 21.67 -9.14 6.44
C ARG A 281 20.92 -10.34 5.83
N GLU A 282 21.55 -11.02 4.87
CA GLU A 282 20.95 -12.16 4.13
C GLU A 282 20.30 -13.19 5.06
N SER A 283 20.96 -13.57 6.16
CA SER A 283 20.44 -14.52 7.15
C SER A 283 19.19 -14.05 7.91
N LYS A 284 18.66 -12.87 7.61
CA LYS A 284 17.44 -12.28 8.19
C LYS A 284 16.35 -12.06 7.15
N GLN A 285 16.61 -12.33 5.87
CA GLN A 285 15.57 -12.29 4.83
C GLN A 285 14.43 -13.27 5.12
N GLU A 286 14.74 -14.41 5.75
CA GLU A 286 13.75 -15.42 6.18
C GLU A 286 12.60 -14.83 7.00
N LEU A 287 12.85 -13.79 7.79
CA LEU A 287 11.80 -13.12 8.57
C LEU A 287 10.72 -12.50 7.67
N PHE A 288 11.13 -11.97 6.52
CA PHE A 288 10.21 -11.38 5.55
C PHE A 288 9.51 -12.45 4.71
N TYR A 289 10.24 -13.49 4.29
CA TYR A 289 9.64 -14.64 3.58
C TYR A 289 8.56 -15.32 4.42
N ASN A 290 8.83 -15.56 5.70
CA ASN A 290 7.84 -16.15 6.62
C ASN A 290 6.59 -15.27 6.74
N ALA A 291 6.74 -13.94 6.84
CA ALA A 291 5.60 -13.04 6.88
C ALA A 291 4.80 -13.05 5.56
N ALA A 292 5.47 -13.16 4.41
CA ALA A 292 4.81 -13.25 3.11
C ALA A 292 4.06 -14.58 2.91
N GLU A 293 4.64 -15.70 3.36
CA GLU A 293 4.01 -17.03 3.35
C GLU A 293 2.82 -17.10 4.33
N GLN A 294 2.96 -16.53 5.52
CA GLN A 294 1.86 -16.39 6.47
C GLN A 294 0.71 -15.57 5.86
N LEU A 295 1.04 -14.44 5.22
CA LEU A 295 0.04 -13.61 4.55
C LEU A 295 -0.65 -14.39 3.42
N TYR A 296 0.11 -15.06 2.55
CA TYR A 296 -0.44 -15.88 1.45
C TYR A 296 -1.46 -16.91 1.94
N ASN A 297 -1.15 -17.57 3.05
CA ASN A 297 -1.98 -18.63 3.65
C ASN A 297 -3.03 -18.10 4.65
N ALA A 298 -3.21 -16.79 4.77
CA ALA A 298 -4.12 -16.21 5.75
C ALA A 298 -5.57 -16.63 5.45
N GLN A 299 -6.27 -17.16 6.45
CA GLN A 299 -7.59 -17.75 6.29
C GLN A 299 -8.60 -16.78 5.66
N LEU A 300 -8.58 -15.50 6.09
CA LEU A 300 -9.48 -14.47 5.57
C LEU A 300 -9.31 -14.20 4.07
N LEU A 301 -8.12 -14.45 3.50
CA LEU A 301 -7.90 -14.30 2.07
C LEU A 301 -8.73 -15.28 1.26
N SER A 302 -8.83 -16.53 1.72
CA SER A 302 -9.62 -17.55 1.04
C SER A 302 -11.13 -17.41 1.28
N GLU A 303 -11.54 -16.93 2.46
CA GLU A 303 -12.95 -16.90 2.87
C GLU A 303 -13.68 -15.61 2.50
N ILE A 304 -13.00 -14.47 2.66
CA ILE A 304 -13.60 -13.13 2.51
C ILE A 304 -13.05 -12.44 1.27
N TYR A 305 -11.73 -12.54 1.06
CA TYR A 305 -11.03 -11.83 -0.01
C TYR A 305 -10.64 -12.74 -1.16
N SER A 306 -11.44 -13.76 -1.50
CA SER A 306 -11.13 -14.64 -2.64
C SER A 306 -10.95 -13.80 -3.93
N PRO A 307 -9.90 -14.03 -4.75
CA PRO A 307 -8.96 -15.17 -4.74
C PRO A 307 -7.80 -15.12 -3.75
N GLY A 308 -7.64 -14.03 -2.99
CA GLY A 308 -6.51 -13.81 -2.10
C GLY A 308 -5.60 -12.69 -2.59
N MET A 309 -4.34 -12.71 -2.17
CA MET A 309 -3.36 -11.70 -2.58
C MET A 309 -3.03 -11.83 -4.06
N LEU A 310 -3.11 -10.72 -4.80
CA LEU A 310 -2.75 -10.64 -6.21
C LEU A 310 -2.04 -9.32 -6.51
N GLY A 311 -0.91 -9.40 -7.20
CA GLY A 311 -0.03 -8.27 -7.50
C GLY A 311 0.87 -7.86 -6.35
N CYS A 312 1.35 -6.62 -6.42
CA CYS A 312 2.30 -6.10 -5.44
C CYS A 312 1.69 -5.96 -4.04
N ALA A 313 2.49 -6.22 -3.02
CA ALA A 313 2.15 -5.98 -1.63
C ALA A 313 3.34 -5.46 -0.82
N GLY A 314 3.05 -4.62 0.19
CA GLY A 314 4.05 -4.13 1.14
C GLY A 314 3.69 -4.55 2.56
N ILE A 315 4.56 -5.34 3.19
CA ILE A 315 4.49 -5.74 4.60
C ILE A 315 5.46 -4.85 5.38
N GLN A 316 4.94 -3.91 6.15
CA GLN A 316 5.74 -2.86 6.78
C GLN A 316 5.83 -3.08 8.28
N GLY A 317 7.06 -3.06 8.78
CA GLY A 317 7.32 -3.39 10.17
C GLY A 317 8.66 -2.92 10.66
N ALA A 318 9.03 -3.39 11.83
CA ALA A 318 10.36 -3.20 12.39
C ALA A 318 10.93 -4.50 12.93
N ILE A 319 12.24 -4.66 12.77
CA ILE A 319 13.00 -5.74 13.38
C ILE A 319 13.53 -5.27 14.73
N ARG A 320 13.16 -5.98 15.80
CA ARG A 320 13.66 -5.76 17.17
C ARG A 320 14.24 -7.04 17.76
N TYR A 321 14.94 -6.91 18.88
CA TYR A 321 15.21 -8.05 19.74
C TYR A 321 13.91 -8.53 20.39
N SER A 322 13.77 -9.84 20.55
CA SER A 322 12.67 -10.41 21.32
C SER A 322 12.70 -9.85 22.75
N PRO A 323 11.54 -9.55 23.36
CA PRO A 323 11.51 -9.21 24.78
C PRO A 323 11.87 -10.41 25.68
N GLU A 324 11.83 -11.64 25.14
CA GLU A 324 12.15 -12.86 25.89
C GLU A 324 13.66 -13.11 26.02
N ASP A 325 14.46 -12.66 25.04
CA ASP A 325 15.91 -12.83 25.03
C ASP A 325 16.66 -11.79 24.17
N ASP A 326 17.97 -11.62 24.41
CA ASP A 326 18.82 -10.59 23.77
C ASP A 326 19.48 -11.04 22.45
N LYS A 327 19.01 -12.12 21.81
CA LYS A 327 19.64 -12.74 20.63
C LYS A 327 18.67 -12.97 19.48
N THR A 328 17.43 -13.27 19.80
CA THR A 328 16.37 -13.55 18.84
C THR A 328 15.87 -12.24 18.25
N LEU A 329 15.75 -12.19 16.92
CA LEU A 329 15.19 -11.04 16.22
C LEU A 329 13.79 -11.39 15.74
N GLU A 330 12.86 -10.48 15.95
CA GLU A 330 11.46 -10.61 15.53
C GLU A 330 11.11 -9.48 14.57
N PHE A 331 10.37 -9.81 13.50
CA PHE A 331 9.78 -8.81 12.61
C PHE A 331 8.34 -8.55 13.05
N ILE A 332 8.07 -7.33 13.50
CA ILE A 332 6.74 -6.91 13.98
C ILE A 332 6.11 -6.00 12.93
N VAL A 333 4.98 -6.42 12.38
CA VAL A 333 4.28 -5.75 11.28
C VAL A 333 3.25 -4.77 11.84
N PHE A 334 3.33 -3.50 11.43
CA PHE A 334 2.39 -2.46 11.85
C PHE A 334 1.55 -1.90 10.69
N ASP A 335 1.89 -2.25 9.45
CA ASP A 335 1.10 -1.85 8.28
C ASP A 335 1.15 -2.87 7.15
N LEU A 336 0.01 -3.06 6.48
CA LEU A 336 -0.11 -3.87 5.26
C LEU A 336 -0.64 -3.01 4.11
N SER A 337 0.03 -3.05 2.96
CA SER A 337 -0.40 -2.46 1.70
C SER A 337 -0.68 -3.58 0.69
N PRO A 338 -1.95 -3.92 0.37
CA PRO A 338 -2.30 -5.02 -0.51
C PRO A 338 -2.29 -4.63 -2.00
N ARG A 339 -1.45 -3.66 -2.35
CA ARG A 339 -1.26 -3.09 -3.69
C ARG A 339 0.16 -2.54 -3.79
N ILE A 340 0.54 -2.07 -4.99
CA ILE A 340 1.83 -1.42 -5.25
C ILE A 340 2.17 -0.37 -4.17
N PRO A 341 3.28 -0.52 -3.41
CA PRO A 341 3.79 0.54 -2.55
C PRO A 341 4.19 1.77 -3.37
N GLY A 342 4.01 2.98 -2.85
CA GLY A 342 4.35 4.24 -3.52
C GLY A 342 5.85 4.53 -3.51
N ASP A 343 6.64 3.52 -3.85
CA ASP A 343 8.06 3.47 -3.59
C ASP A 343 8.88 3.24 -4.87
N PRO A 344 9.20 4.33 -5.59
CA PRO A 344 10.00 4.26 -6.81
C PRO A 344 11.48 3.94 -6.54
N ALA A 345 11.94 3.90 -5.28
CA ALA A 345 13.33 3.54 -5.01
C ALA A 345 13.57 2.05 -5.21
N MET A 346 12.53 1.22 -5.10
CA MET A 346 12.63 -0.24 -5.19
C MET A 346 13.31 -0.72 -6.46
N GLY A 347 12.87 -0.24 -7.62
CA GLY A 347 13.46 -0.62 -8.90
C GLY A 347 14.97 -0.37 -8.99
N PRO A 348 15.42 0.89 -8.96
CA PRO A 348 16.82 1.24 -9.18
C PRO A 348 17.78 0.82 -8.06
N THR A 349 17.29 0.44 -6.87
CA THR A 349 18.13 0.18 -5.70
C THR A 349 18.05 -1.23 -5.13
N SER A 350 17.04 -2.03 -5.48
CA SER A 350 16.91 -3.40 -4.99
C SER A 350 17.81 -4.36 -5.77
N PRO A 351 18.70 -5.12 -5.10
CA PRO A 351 19.45 -6.19 -5.78
C PRO A 351 18.53 -7.30 -6.32
N GLU A 352 17.30 -7.41 -5.80
CA GLU A 352 16.34 -8.42 -6.24
C GLU A 352 15.85 -8.19 -7.67
N MET A 353 15.84 -6.97 -8.19
CA MET A 353 15.47 -6.73 -9.61
C MET A 353 16.38 -7.51 -10.56
N ARG A 354 17.68 -7.56 -10.24
CA ARG A 354 18.65 -8.39 -10.96
C ARG A 354 18.43 -9.88 -10.75
N ASN A 355 18.09 -10.30 -9.52
CA ASN A 355 17.80 -11.70 -9.21
C ASN A 355 16.57 -12.18 -10.00
N LEU A 356 15.49 -11.40 -9.99
CA LEU A 356 14.25 -11.66 -10.73
C LEU A 356 14.48 -11.62 -12.24
N THR A 357 15.35 -10.73 -12.73
CA THR A 357 15.77 -10.73 -14.14
C THR A 357 16.37 -12.08 -14.53
N LEU A 358 17.20 -12.68 -13.67
CA LEU A 358 17.79 -14.00 -13.91
C LEU A 358 16.78 -15.13 -13.76
N LYS A 359 15.88 -15.05 -12.76
CA LYS A 359 14.80 -16.03 -12.53
C LYS A 359 13.90 -16.16 -13.76
N TYR A 360 13.49 -15.03 -14.33
CA TYR A 360 12.54 -14.99 -15.44
C TYR A 360 13.18 -14.94 -16.83
N GLY A 361 14.50 -14.73 -16.91
CA GLY A 361 15.19 -14.58 -18.20
C GLY A 361 14.73 -13.34 -18.98
N ARG A 362 14.17 -12.35 -18.28
CA ARG A 362 13.59 -11.12 -18.84
C ARG A 362 14.06 -9.94 -17.99
N HIS A 363 14.31 -8.80 -18.61
CA HIS A 363 14.74 -7.62 -17.86
C HIS A 363 13.62 -7.15 -16.92
N ILE A 364 13.95 -7.02 -15.64
CA ILE A 364 13.12 -6.48 -14.56
C ILE A 364 13.93 -5.36 -13.90
N ASP A 365 13.46 -4.14 -14.01
CA ASP A 365 14.04 -2.92 -13.45
C ASP A 365 13.18 -2.32 -12.33
N ASP A 366 11.88 -2.65 -12.27
CA ASP A 366 10.93 -2.18 -11.26
C ASP A 366 9.96 -3.30 -10.85
N PRO A 367 9.47 -3.34 -9.59
CA PRO A 367 8.37 -4.23 -9.18
C PRO A 367 7.20 -4.32 -10.15
N LEU A 368 6.84 -3.21 -10.80
CA LEU A 368 5.71 -3.17 -11.74
C LEU A 368 5.99 -3.88 -13.06
N ASP A 369 7.25 -4.15 -13.41
CA ASP A 369 7.57 -5.02 -14.56
C ASP A 369 7.01 -6.43 -14.34
N LEU A 370 6.88 -6.89 -13.09
CA LEU A 370 6.26 -8.17 -12.76
C LEU A 370 4.75 -8.15 -13.04
N THR A 371 4.06 -7.06 -12.68
CA THR A 371 2.64 -6.85 -13.02
C THR A 371 2.45 -6.90 -14.53
N ILE A 372 3.27 -6.17 -15.27
CA ILE A 372 3.15 -6.10 -16.72
C ILE A 372 3.51 -7.44 -17.37
N MET A 373 4.54 -8.12 -16.87
CA MET A 373 4.93 -9.46 -17.31
C MET A 373 3.80 -10.47 -17.10
N GLU A 374 3.13 -10.45 -15.95
CA GLU A 374 2.00 -11.35 -15.68
C GLU A 374 0.80 -11.04 -16.59
N ILE A 375 0.45 -9.76 -16.78
CA ILE A 375 -0.62 -9.36 -17.72
C ILE A 375 -0.31 -9.87 -19.14
N GLN A 376 0.90 -9.63 -19.65
CA GLN A 376 1.30 -10.13 -20.97
C GLN A 376 1.21 -11.64 -21.07
N ARG A 377 1.68 -12.34 -20.03
CA ARG A 377 1.64 -13.80 -20.02
C ARG A 377 0.22 -14.33 -19.96
N ALA A 378 -0.67 -13.68 -19.22
CA ALA A 378 -2.08 -14.01 -19.15
C ALA A 378 -2.76 -13.83 -20.52
N VAL A 379 -2.44 -12.73 -21.22
CA VAL A 379 -2.95 -12.47 -22.58
C VAL A 379 -2.46 -13.53 -23.57
N GLU A 380 -1.16 -13.83 -23.58
CA GLU A 380 -0.56 -14.88 -24.44
C GLU A 380 -1.21 -16.25 -24.26
N LEU A 381 -1.71 -16.55 -23.05
CA LEU A 381 -2.29 -17.84 -22.69
C LEU A 381 -3.82 -17.87 -22.72
N GLY A 382 -4.49 -16.73 -22.97
CA GLY A 382 -5.95 -16.64 -22.85
C GLY A 382 -6.46 -16.83 -21.41
N ARG A 383 -5.67 -16.35 -20.42
CA ARG A 383 -5.90 -16.50 -18.97
C ARG A 383 -6.07 -15.15 -18.26
N LEU A 384 -6.40 -14.08 -18.99
CA LEU A 384 -6.56 -12.73 -18.43
C LEU A 384 -7.61 -12.68 -17.29
N GLN A 385 -8.67 -13.47 -17.41
CA GLN A 385 -9.70 -13.65 -16.39
C GLN A 385 -9.16 -14.17 -15.04
N GLU A 386 -7.99 -14.79 -14.98
CA GLU A 386 -7.47 -15.34 -13.73
C GLU A 386 -6.88 -14.26 -12.82
N ILE A 387 -6.39 -13.16 -13.41
CA ILE A 387 -5.63 -12.12 -12.71
C ILE A 387 -6.42 -10.83 -12.46
N VAL A 388 -7.70 -10.81 -12.83
CA VAL A 388 -8.58 -9.64 -12.69
C VAL A 388 -9.75 -9.88 -11.73
N THR A 389 -10.24 -8.78 -11.14
CA THR A 389 -11.41 -8.72 -10.24
C THR A 389 -12.25 -7.48 -10.42
#